data_AF-A0A6B3I5T9-F1
#
_entry.id   AF-A0A6B3I5T9-F1
#
_cell.length_a   1.000
_cell.length_b   1.000
_cell.length_c   1.000
_cell.angle_alpha   90.00
_cell.angle_beta   90.00
_cell.angle_gamma   90.00
#
_symmetry.space_group_name_H-M   'P 1'
#
loop_
_entity.id
_entity.type
_entity.pdbx_description
1 polymer ?
#
loop_
_entity_poly.entity_id
_entity_poly.type
_entity_poly.pdbx_seq_one_letter_code
_entity_poly.pdbx_strand_id
1 'polypeptide(L)' 'TKAEVTFQPGTGITGIHLTVVGEVPGLDEAGFMKAAEDAKANCPVSQALTGTTITLSASLA' A
#
# COMPACT_ATOMS: atom_id res chain seq x y z
N THR A 1 -2.82 8.72 4.23
CA THR A 1 -2.10 7.46 4.01
C THR A 1 -1.42 7.01 5.28
N LYS A 2 -1.53 5.73 5.63
CA LYS A 2 -0.90 5.11 6.81
C LYS A 2 -0.12 3.87 6.36
N ALA A 3 0.99 3.59 7.04
CA ALA A 3 1.78 2.37 6.85
C ALA A 3 1.99 1.70 8.21
N GLU A 4 1.69 0.42 8.30
CA GLU A 4 1.93 -0.41 9.47
C GLU A 4 2.99 -1.44 9.13
N VAL A 5 4.04 -1.53 9.95
CA VAL A 5 5.22 -2.35 9.68
C VAL A 5 5.31 -3.42 10.74
N THR A 6 5.31 -4.69 10.31
CA THR A 6 5.56 -5.83 11.17
C THR A 6 7.06 -6.08 11.21
N PHE A 7 7.64 -5.93 12.40
CA PHE A 7 9.05 -6.18 12.66
C PHE A 7 9.22 -7.40 13.57
N GLN A 8 10.07 -8.32 13.15
CA GLN A 8 10.44 -9.50 13.92
C GLN A 8 11.93 -9.43 14.29
N PRO A 9 12.28 -9.35 15.59
CA PRO A 9 13.67 -9.35 16.04
C PRO A 9 14.46 -10.54 15.49
N GLY A 10 15.68 -10.28 15.01
CA GLY A 10 16.55 -11.31 14.43
C GLY A 10 16.18 -11.76 13.01
N THR A 11 15.03 -11.34 12.47
CA THR A 11 14.59 -11.65 11.09
C THR A 11 14.47 -10.39 10.24
N GLY A 12 14.07 -9.26 10.83
CA GLY A 12 13.87 -7.99 10.14
C GLY A 12 12.38 -7.67 9.91
N ILE A 13 12.09 -6.90 8.86
CA ILE A 13 10.72 -6.55 8.48
C ILE A 13 10.10 -7.73 7.74
N THR A 14 8.98 -8.25 8.26
CA THR A 14 8.30 -9.42 7.71
C THR A 14 7.00 -9.06 6.99
N GLY A 15 6.45 -7.88 7.23
CA GLY A 15 5.25 -7.42 6.54
C GLY A 15 5.04 -5.92 6.62
N ILE A 16 4.36 -5.38 5.62
CA ILE A 16 3.91 -3.99 5.57
C ILE A 16 2.45 -3.98 5.12
N HIS A 17 1.60 -3.26 5.85
CA HIS A 17 0.22 -2.99 5.46
C HIS A 17 0.05 -1.50 5.19
N LEU A 18 -0.41 -1.16 3.99
CA LEU A 18 -0.66 0.20 3.56
C LEU A 18 -2.17 0.47 3.58
N THR A 19 -2.57 1.58 4.19
CA THR A 19 -3.96 2.04 4.15
C THR A 19 -4.02 3.42 3.49
N VAL A 20 -4.82 3.53 2.43
CA VAL A 20 -5.04 4.75 1.67
C VAL A 20 -6.53 5.08 1.70
N VAL A 21 -6.85 6.26 2.21
CA VAL A 21 -8.21 6.81 2.16
C VAL A 21 -8.10 8.17 1.49
N GLY A 22 -8.94 8.43 0.49
CA GLY A 22 -8.89 9.68 -0.26
C GLY A 22 -10.22 10.03 -0.92
N GLU A 23 -10.44 11.31 -1.16
CA GLU A 23 -11.59 11.82 -1.91
C GLU A 23 -11.11 12.25 -3.29
N VAL A 24 -11.72 11.72 -4.35
CA VAL A 24 -11.35 12.05 -5.73
C VAL A 24 -12.61 12.33 -6.55
N PRO A 25 -12.90 13.61 -6.85
CA PRO A 25 -14.08 13.97 -7.63
C PRO A 25 -14.10 13.29 -9.00
N GLY A 26 -15.22 12.65 -9.34
CA GLY A 26 -15.41 12.00 -10.63
C GLY A 26 -14.70 10.64 -10.80
N LEU A 27 -14.12 10.09 -9.73
CA LEU A 27 -13.56 8.74 -9.72
C LEU A 27 -14.45 7.81 -8.90
N ASP A 28 -14.67 6.61 -9.40
CA ASP A 28 -15.38 5.55 -8.68
C ASP A 28 -14.42 4.69 -7.85
N GLU A 29 -14.98 3.84 -7.00
CA GLU A 29 -14.20 3.01 -6.09
C GLU A 29 -13.30 2.02 -6.84
N ALA A 30 -13.77 1.45 -7.95
CA ALA A 30 -12.98 0.54 -8.77
C ALA A 30 -11.78 1.24 -9.43
N GLY A 31 -11.97 2.45 -9.96
CA GLY A 31 -10.90 3.28 -10.49
C GLY A 31 -9.89 3.69 -9.43
N PHE A 32 -10.36 4.02 -8.23
CA PHE A 32 -9.49 4.33 -7.09
C PHE A 32 -8.66 3.13 -6.65
N MET A 33 -9.29 1.95 -6.52
CA MET A 33 -8.59 0.70 -6.20
C MET A 33 -7.52 0.36 -7.23
N LYS A 34 -7.83 0.50 -8.52
CA LYS A 34 -6.86 0.25 -9.59
C LYS A 34 -5.67 1.21 -9.51
N ALA A 35 -5.93 2.51 -9.33
CA ALA A 35 -4.87 3.51 -9.18
C ALA A 35 -3.99 3.24 -7.95
N ALA A 36 -4.59 2.78 -6.85
CA ALA A 36 -3.86 2.44 -5.64
C ALA A 36 -2.97 1.20 -5.80
N GLU A 37 -3.46 0.15 -6.48
CA GLU A 37 -2.64 -1.03 -6.81
C GLU A 37 -1.51 -0.69 -7.81
N ASP A 38 -1.79 0.14 -8.82
CA ASP A 38 -0.76 0.61 -9.75
C ASP A 38 0.34 1.41 -9.02
N ALA A 39 -0.04 2.26 -8.06
CA ALA A 39 0.91 2.98 -7.23
C ALA A 39 1.74 2.05 -6.35
N LYS A 40 1.14 1.01 -5.76
CA LYS A 40 1.85 -0.01 -4.98
C LYS A 40 2.90 -0.74 -5.81
N ALA A 41 2.60 -1.09 -7.05
CA ALA A 41 3.53 -1.80 -7.95
C ALA A 41 4.68 -0.91 -8.44
N ASN A 42 4.44 0.39 -8.63
CA ASN A 42 5.40 1.31 -9.24
C ASN A 42 6.14 2.22 -8.25
N CYS A 43 5.81 2.16 -6.96
CA CYS A 43 6.47 2.96 -5.94
C CYS A 43 7.93 2.50 -5.72
N PRO A 44 8.94 3.41 -5.80
CA PRO A 44 10.34 3.07 -5.56
C PRO A 44 10.60 2.39 -4.22
N VAL A 45 9.84 2.76 -3.18
CA VAL A 45 9.94 2.15 -1.85
C VAL A 45 9.43 0.72 -1.86
N SER A 46 8.28 0.45 -2.51
CA SER A 46 7.76 -0.91 -2.65
C SER A 46 8.73 -1.82 -3.43
N GLN A 47 9.35 -1.28 -4.47
CA GLN A 47 10.34 -2.01 -5.27
C GLN A 47 11.61 -2.31 -4.47
N ALA A 48 12.08 -1.36 -3.66
CA ALA A 48 13.20 -1.56 -2.74
C ALA A 48 12.90 -2.63 -1.67
N LEU A 49 11.62 -2.82 -1.31
CA LEU A 49 11.16 -3.74 -0.26
C LEU A 49 10.54 -5.02 -0.83
N THR A 50 10.92 -5.43 -2.05
CA THR A 50 10.44 -6.66 -2.71
C THR A 50 10.68 -7.94 -1.92
N GLY A 51 11.62 -7.94 -0.96
CA GLY A 51 11.86 -9.05 -0.03
C GLY A 51 10.83 -9.19 1.11
N THR A 52 9.83 -8.31 1.17
CA THR A 52 8.84 -8.23 2.25
C THR A 52 7.43 -8.28 1.68
N THR A 53 6.49 -8.93 2.38
CA THR A 53 5.09 -8.94 1.96
C THR A 53 4.44 -7.58 2.18
N ILE A 54 3.99 -6.94 1.09
CA ILE A 54 3.27 -5.67 1.12
C ILE A 54 1.79 -5.89 0.76
N THR A 55 0.90 -5.47 1.64
CA THR A 55 -0.56 -5.51 1.43
C THR A 55 -1.12 -4.08 1.40
N LEU A 56 -2.26 -3.90 0.74
CA LEU A 56 -2.89 -2.59 0.54
C LEU A 56 -4.40 -2.70 0.81
N SER A 57 -4.91 -1.73 1.55
CA SER A 57 -6.33 -1.39 1.62
C SER A 57 -6.51 0.04 1.16
N ALA A 58 -7.37 0.24 0.16
CA ALA A 58 -7.70 1.55 -0.36
C ALA A 58 -9.22 1.75 -0.33
N SER A 59 -9.67 2.96 -0.03
CA SER A 59 -11.09 3.32 -0.06
C SER A 59 -11.28 4.80 -0.40
N LEU A 60 -12.42 5.10 -1.03
CA LEU A 60 -12.86 6.50 -1.17
C LEU A 60 -13.44 7.00 0.16
N ALA A 61 -13.22 8.29 0.46
CA ALA A 61 -13.72 8.97 1.66
C ALA A 61 -15.14 9.50 1.48
#